data_AF-A0A7S2PNK2-F1
#
_entry.id   AF-A0A7S2PNK2-F1
#
_cell.length_a   1.000
_cell.length_b   1.000
_cell.length_c   1.000
_cell.angle_alpha   90.00
_cell.angle_beta   90.00
_cell.angle_gamma   90.00
#
_symmetry.space_group_name_H-M   'P 1'
#
loop_
_entity.id
_entity.type
_entity.pdbx_description
1 polymer ?
#
loop_
_entity_poly.entity_id
_entity_poly.type
_entity_poly.pdbx_seq_one_letter_code
_entity_poly.pdbx_strand_id
1 'polypeptide(L)'
;TGGWPQDDHDTFVGHWRRRPKKFIDAEVLQELQSLLPHRRHEELVAHMDWLRRHEQRKEEQRQLVSQWREWRGHATAAAAAQAPPAAEEARDEAWRRQKLAVRDEAKRAEQKERLEEWRRQKEERLAGEKAQQRMDAAAHRRLQKENWQAKNATREAIEAYRTQKMAQESALSDALRPAAPRVPEQTRRRIAQRSASLADRAARERAARADAEHARALNPLK
;
A
#
# COMPACT_ATOMS: atom_id res chain seq x y z
N THR A 1 -26.73 32.85 -41.43
CA THR A 1 -26.75 33.49 -42.76
C THR A 1 -28.15 33.70 -43.34
N GLY A 2 -29.26 33.53 -42.58
CA GLY A 2 -30.61 33.73 -43.15
C GLY A 2 -31.06 32.64 -44.14
N GLY A 3 -30.48 31.44 -44.05
CA GLY A 3 -30.76 30.32 -44.98
C GLY A 3 -29.92 30.35 -46.26
N TRP A 4 -29.07 31.36 -46.45
CA TRP A 4 -28.17 31.46 -47.59
C TRP A 4 -26.91 30.60 -47.41
N PRO A 5 -26.38 29.99 -48.49
CA PRO A 5 -25.03 29.43 -48.53
C PRO A 5 -24.00 30.48 -48.09
N GLN A 6 -22.96 30.01 -47.41
CA GLN A 6 -21.97 30.87 -46.78
C GLN A 6 -21.25 31.77 -47.80
N ASP A 7 -20.84 31.22 -48.94
CA ASP A 7 -20.12 31.96 -49.98
C ASP A 7 -20.97 33.09 -50.60
N ASP A 8 -22.25 32.81 -50.86
CA ASP A 8 -23.22 33.80 -51.36
C ASP A 8 -23.46 34.89 -50.31
N HIS A 9 -23.61 34.48 -49.04
CA HIS A 9 -23.81 35.39 -47.92
C HIS A 9 -22.61 36.33 -47.74
N ASP A 10 -21.39 35.80 -47.81
CA ASP A 10 -20.17 36.57 -47.62
C ASP A 10 -19.90 37.53 -48.78
N THR A 11 -20.19 37.09 -50.02
CA THR A 11 -20.15 37.96 -51.21
C THR A 11 -21.15 39.10 -51.08
N PHE A 12 -22.40 38.78 -50.69
CA PHE A 12 -23.46 39.76 -50.45
C PHE A 12 -23.09 40.76 -49.35
N VAL A 13 -22.65 40.28 -48.19
CA VAL A 13 -22.28 41.13 -47.03
C VAL A 13 -21.04 41.97 -47.37
N GLY A 14 -20.07 41.40 -48.09
CA GLY A 14 -18.87 42.09 -48.52
C GLY A 14 -19.19 43.29 -49.43
N HIS A 15 -20.10 43.11 -50.40
CA HIS A 15 -20.57 44.20 -51.25
C HIS A 15 -21.38 45.23 -50.46
N TRP A 16 -22.32 44.76 -49.63
CA TRP A 16 -23.18 45.61 -48.80
C TRP A 16 -22.39 46.51 -47.85
N ARG A 17 -21.36 45.98 -47.17
CA ARG A 17 -20.54 46.75 -46.20
C ARG A 17 -19.71 47.86 -46.83
N ARG A 18 -19.39 47.76 -48.11
CA ARG A 18 -18.59 48.77 -48.83
C ARG A 18 -19.39 50.01 -49.18
N ARG A 19 -20.73 49.95 -49.11
CA ARG A 19 -21.61 51.06 -49.47
C ARG A 19 -22.11 51.83 -48.25
N PRO A 20 -22.41 53.14 -48.40
CA PRO A 20 -23.02 53.93 -47.35
C PRO A 20 -24.42 53.38 -47.03
N LYS A 21 -24.64 53.00 -45.76
CA LYS A 21 -25.81 52.27 -45.23
C LYS A 21 -27.19 52.94 -45.39
N LYS A 22 -27.30 54.04 -46.15
CA LYS A 22 -28.45 54.95 -46.11
C LYS A 22 -29.51 54.69 -47.17
N PHE A 23 -29.21 54.03 -48.30
CA PHE A 23 -30.22 53.78 -49.33
C PHE A 23 -30.09 52.42 -49.98
N ILE A 24 -31.23 51.74 -50.08
CA ILE A 24 -31.43 50.60 -50.95
C ILE A 24 -31.74 51.22 -52.31
N ASP A 25 -30.75 51.25 -53.18
CA ASP A 25 -30.95 51.71 -54.55
C ASP A 25 -31.20 50.51 -55.47
N ALA A 26 -31.98 50.71 -56.53
CA ALA A 26 -32.20 49.71 -57.57
C ALA A 26 -30.86 49.29 -58.22
N GLU A 27 -29.90 50.23 -58.30
CA GLU A 27 -28.53 49.97 -58.76
C GLU A 27 -27.81 48.92 -57.91
N VAL A 28 -28.01 48.94 -56.60
CA VAL A 28 -27.36 47.98 -55.68
C VAL A 28 -27.90 46.58 -55.90
N LEU A 29 -29.20 46.44 -56.12
CA LEU A 29 -29.81 45.15 -56.43
C LEU A 29 -29.37 44.64 -57.80
N GLN A 30 -29.18 45.51 -58.79
CA GLN A 30 -28.65 45.14 -60.10
C GLN A 30 -27.19 44.66 -60.02
N GLU A 31 -26.34 45.32 -59.24
CA GLU A 31 -24.96 44.88 -59.01
C GLU A 31 -24.88 43.57 -58.23
N LEU A 32 -25.74 43.38 -57.22
CA LEU A 32 -25.80 42.12 -56.50
C LEU A 32 -26.32 40.99 -57.40
N GLN A 33 -27.24 41.30 -58.32
CA GLN A 33 -27.73 40.34 -59.31
C GLN A 33 -26.66 39.97 -60.34
N SER A 34 -25.74 40.87 -60.68
CA SER A 34 -24.62 40.56 -61.56
C SER A 34 -23.53 39.72 -60.87
N LEU A 35 -23.31 39.95 -59.57
CA LEU A 35 -22.37 39.17 -58.75
C LEU A 35 -22.93 37.79 -58.36
N LEU A 36 -24.25 37.69 -58.18
CA LEU A 36 -24.93 36.45 -57.77
C LEU A 36 -26.05 36.12 -58.77
N PRO A 37 -25.69 35.76 -60.03
CA PRO A 37 -26.66 35.58 -61.11
C PRO A 37 -27.62 34.40 -60.89
N HIS A 38 -27.23 33.43 -60.06
CA HIS A 38 -28.06 32.27 -59.70
C HIS A 38 -29.14 32.59 -58.67
N ARG A 39 -29.13 33.77 -58.06
CA ARG A 39 -30.14 34.20 -57.10
C ARG A 39 -31.23 34.99 -57.79
N ARG A 40 -32.48 34.83 -57.33
CA ARG A 40 -33.60 35.63 -57.84
C ARG A 40 -33.61 37.00 -57.17
N HIS A 41 -34.07 38.02 -57.89
CA HIS A 41 -34.19 39.38 -57.36
C HIS A 41 -35.00 39.44 -56.04
N GLU A 42 -36.09 38.68 -55.96
CA GLU A 42 -36.92 38.58 -54.75
C GLU A 42 -36.15 38.02 -53.55
N GLU A 43 -35.26 37.05 -53.79
CA GLU A 43 -34.42 36.45 -52.74
C GLU A 43 -33.39 37.45 -52.24
N LEU A 44 -32.81 38.27 -53.13
CA LEU A 44 -31.89 39.35 -52.77
C LEU A 44 -32.57 40.41 -51.91
N VAL A 45 -33.78 40.84 -52.28
CA VAL A 45 -34.57 41.81 -51.52
C VAL A 45 -34.93 41.26 -50.14
N ALA A 46 -35.44 40.02 -50.08
CA ALA A 46 -35.79 39.38 -48.82
C ALA A 46 -34.59 39.21 -47.88
N HIS A 47 -33.42 38.83 -48.43
CA HIS A 47 -32.20 38.66 -47.66
C HIS A 47 -31.61 39.98 -47.16
N MET A 48 -31.73 41.04 -47.96
CA MET A 48 -31.37 42.40 -47.56
C MET A 48 -32.24 42.90 -46.40
N ASP A 49 -33.56 42.72 -46.48
CA ASP A 49 -34.49 43.06 -45.40
C ASP A 49 -34.19 42.27 -44.12
N TRP A 50 -33.91 40.97 -44.28
CA TRP A 50 -33.46 40.14 -43.17
C TRP A 50 -32.16 40.68 -42.56
N LEU A 51 -31.16 41.02 -43.37
CA LEU A 51 -29.87 41.52 -42.90
C LEU A 51 -30.04 42.85 -42.17
N ARG A 52 -30.88 43.76 -42.67
CA ARG A 52 -31.21 45.03 -42.02
C ARG A 52 -31.82 44.81 -40.64
N ARG A 53 -32.84 43.95 -40.53
CA ARG A 53 -33.47 43.62 -39.25
C ARG A 53 -32.49 42.93 -38.29
N HIS A 54 -31.61 42.10 -38.82
CA HIS A 54 -30.60 41.41 -38.04
C HIS A 54 -29.53 42.37 -37.48
N GLU A 55 -29.03 43.30 -38.30
CA GLU A 55 -28.10 44.34 -37.87
C GLU A 55 -28.75 45.29 -36.85
N GLN A 56 -30.02 45.66 -37.05
CA GLN A 56 -30.77 46.46 -36.09
C GLN A 56 -30.84 45.76 -34.71
N ARG A 57 -31.24 44.49 -34.67
CA ARG A 57 -31.28 43.71 -33.41
C ARG A 57 -29.92 43.60 -32.74
N LYS A 58 -28.85 43.43 -33.52
CA LYS A 58 -27.48 43.41 -32.98
C LYS A 58 -27.08 44.75 -32.37
N GLU A 59 -27.48 45.85 -32.99
CA GLU A 59 -27.20 47.19 -32.48
C GLU A 59 -27.99 47.47 -31.19
N GLU A 60 -29.28 47.12 -31.15
CA GLU A 60 -30.10 47.17 -29.93
C GLU A 60 -29.47 46.33 -28.80
N GLN A 61 -29.01 45.11 -29.11
CA GLN A 61 -28.31 44.28 -28.12
C GLN A 61 -27.03 44.94 -27.59
N ARG A 62 -26.23 45.56 -28.47
CA ARG A 62 -25.02 46.29 -28.05
C ARG A 62 -25.37 47.47 -27.14
N GLN A 63 -26.40 48.23 -27.48
CA GLN A 63 -26.86 49.35 -26.68
C GLN A 63 -27.31 48.90 -25.29
N LEU A 64 -28.14 47.84 -25.21
CA LEU A 64 -28.58 47.27 -23.94
C LEU A 64 -27.40 46.78 -23.07
N VAL A 65 -26.41 46.13 -23.69
CA VAL A 65 -25.21 45.69 -22.97
C VAL A 65 -24.37 46.88 -22.49
N SER A 66 -24.24 47.94 -23.28
CA SER A 66 -23.54 49.17 -22.85
C SER A 66 -24.25 49.81 -21.66
N GLN A 67 -25.57 50.01 -21.76
CA GLN A 67 -26.39 50.58 -20.69
C GLN A 67 -26.31 49.73 -19.41
N TRP A 68 -26.34 48.40 -19.53
CA TRP A 68 -26.18 47.51 -18.38
C TRP A 68 -24.79 47.64 -17.73
N ARG A 69 -23.72 47.74 -18.54
CA ARG A 69 -22.36 47.94 -18.03
C ARG A 69 -22.22 49.28 -17.32
N GLU A 70 -22.77 50.34 -17.90
CA GLU A 70 -22.78 51.67 -17.30
C GLU A 70 -23.54 51.66 -15.98
N TRP A 71 -24.76 51.10 -15.95
CA TRP A 71 -25.57 50.99 -14.74
C TRP A 71 -24.86 50.19 -13.65
N ARG A 72 -24.25 49.05 -14.01
CA ARG A 72 -23.46 48.25 -13.07
C ARG A 72 -22.24 49.02 -12.55
N GLY A 73 -21.54 49.75 -13.43
CA GLY A 73 -20.41 50.60 -13.07
C GLY A 73 -20.81 51.67 -12.04
N HIS A 74 -21.92 52.36 -12.29
CA HIS A 74 -22.48 53.34 -11.36
C HIS A 74 -22.89 52.70 -10.03
N ALA A 75 -23.54 51.53 -10.05
CA ALA A 75 -23.90 50.81 -8.82
C ALA A 75 -22.68 50.39 -8.00
N THR A 76 -21.62 49.91 -8.65
CA THR A 76 -20.36 49.57 -7.97
C THR A 76 -19.64 50.79 -7.42
N ALA A 77 -19.63 51.90 -8.17
CA ALA A 77 -19.02 53.15 -7.72
C ALA A 77 -19.80 53.78 -6.55
N ALA A 78 -21.13 53.73 -6.59
CA ALA A 78 -21.99 54.19 -5.49
C ALA A 78 -21.82 53.32 -4.24
N ALA A 79 -21.71 52.00 -4.39
CA ALA A 79 -21.42 51.08 -3.27
C ALA A 79 -20.03 51.33 -2.67
N ALA A 80 -19.02 51.62 -3.50
CA ALA A 80 -17.69 51.99 -3.03
C ALA A 80 -17.66 53.35 -2.32
N ALA A 81 -18.47 54.32 -2.78
CA ALA A 81 -18.57 55.64 -2.17
C ALA A 81 -19.37 55.66 -0.85
N GLN A 82 -20.28 54.70 -0.64
CA GLN A 82 -21.06 54.53 0.59
C GLN A 82 -20.40 53.58 1.61
N ALA A 83 -19.31 52.91 1.24
CA ALA A 83 -18.53 52.13 2.20
C ALA A 83 -17.87 53.12 3.20
N PRO A 84 -18.08 52.96 4.52
CA PRO A 84 -17.26 53.67 5.52
C PRO A 84 -15.79 53.27 5.34
N PRO A 85 -14.81 53.93 6.01
CA PRO A 85 -13.40 53.57 5.90
C PRO A 85 -13.14 52.18 6.52
N ALA A 86 -13.56 51.12 5.83
CA ALA A 86 -13.42 49.70 6.17
C ALA A 86 -11.95 49.24 6.15
N ALA A 87 -11.01 50.16 5.89
CA ALA A 87 -9.59 49.90 5.89
C ALA A 87 -9.03 49.69 7.30
N GLU A 88 -9.57 50.35 8.34
CA GLU A 88 -9.10 50.16 9.71
C GLU A 88 -9.68 48.88 10.34
N GLU A 89 -10.98 48.63 10.17
CA GLU A 89 -11.61 47.39 10.63
C GLU A 89 -11.01 46.14 9.96
N ALA A 90 -10.70 46.21 8.65
CA ALA A 90 -10.03 45.12 7.93
C ALA A 90 -8.59 44.90 8.42
N ARG A 91 -7.86 45.96 8.81
CA ARG A 91 -6.51 45.85 9.38
C ARG A 91 -6.54 45.22 10.77
N ASP A 92 -7.51 45.61 11.60
CA ASP A 92 -7.70 45.04 12.93
C ASP A 92 -8.11 43.57 12.86
N GLU A 93 -8.97 43.20 11.91
CA GLU A 93 -9.33 41.81 11.70
C GLU A 93 -8.14 40.97 11.19
N ALA A 94 -7.35 41.50 10.25
CA ALA A 94 -6.14 40.84 9.76
C ALA A 94 -5.11 40.62 10.88
N TRP A 95 -4.88 41.63 11.73
CA TRP A 95 -3.99 41.53 12.88
C TRP A 95 -4.46 40.48 13.89
N ARG A 96 -5.77 40.43 14.19
CA ARG A 96 -6.35 39.40 15.07
C ARG A 96 -6.17 37.99 14.49
N ARG A 97 -6.40 37.82 13.19
CA ARG A 97 -6.21 36.53 12.50
C ARG A 97 -4.75 36.09 12.55
N GLN A 98 -3.81 37.00 12.33
CA GLN A 98 -2.38 36.71 12.41
C GLN A 98 -1.97 36.29 13.84
N LYS A 99 -2.45 37.02 14.86
CA LYS A 99 -2.18 36.67 16.27
C LYS A 99 -2.75 35.32 16.66
N LEU A 100 -3.93 34.96 16.17
CA LEU A 100 -4.53 33.64 16.38
C LEU A 100 -3.72 32.55 15.68
N ALA A 101 -3.30 32.77 14.44
CA ALA A 101 -2.48 31.82 13.69
C ALA A 101 -1.16 31.51 14.41
N VAL A 102 -0.44 32.54 14.87
CA VAL A 102 0.80 32.38 15.64
C VAL A 102 0.56 31.58 16.94
N ARG A 103 -0.53 31.88 17.66
CA ARG A 103 -0.89 31.15 18.88
C ARG A 103 -1.21 29.68 18.59
N ASP A 104 -1.89 29.40 17.50
CA ASP A 104 -2.26 28.03 17.15
C ASP A 104 -1.06 27.23 16.62
N GLU A 105 -0.13 27.86 15.90
CA GLU A 105 1.16 27.26 15.56
C GLU A 105 1.99 26.92 16.80
N ALA A 106 2.08 27.84 17.78
CA ALA A 106 2.76 27.58 19.04
C ALA A 106 2.14 26.39 19.80
N LYS A 107 0.81 26.32 19.89
CA LYS A 107 0.13 25.17 20.51
C LYS A 107 0.41 23.86 19.78
N ARG A 108 0.46 23.87 18.44
CA ARG A 108 0.79 22.66 17.66
C ARG A 108 2.23 22.22 17.90
N ALA A 109 3.17 23.16 18.01
CA ALA A 109 4.55 22.87 18.36
C ALA A 109 4.65 22.23 19.75
N GLU A 110 4.02 22.83 20.77
CA GLU A 110 3.97 22.28 22.14
C GLU A 110 3.36 20.86 22.17
N GLN A 111 2.27 20.64 21.41
CA GLN A 111 1.66 19.31 21.31
C GLN A 111 2.59 18.28 20.67
N LYS A 112 3.36 18.69 19.66
CA LYS A 112 4.33 17.83 18.99
C LYS A 112 5.46 17.44 19.94
N GLU A 113 6.02 18.41 20.67
CA GLU A 113 7.06 18.16 21.67
C GLU A 113 6.56 17.19 22.75
N ARG A 114 5.36 17.40 23.30
CA ARG A 114 4.76 16.48 24.28
C ARG A 114 4.59 15.06 23.73
N LEU A 115 4.21 14.92 22.45
CA LEU A 115 4.08 13.62 21.81
C LEU A 115 5.44 12.94 21.60
N GLU A 116 6.47 13.70 21.24
CA GLU A 116 7.84 13.19 21.11
C GLU A 116 8.41 12.74 22.45
N GLU A 117 8.23 13.54 23.50
CA GLU A 117 8.59 13.17 24.88
C GLU A 117 7.86 11.90 25.33
N TRP A 118 6.55 11.82 25.09
CA TRP A 118 5.76 10.64 25.43
C TRP A 118 6.24 9.38 24.68
N ARG A 119 6.57 9.52 23.38
CA ARG A 119 7.15 8.42 22.60
C ARG A 119 8.50 8.00 23.17
N ARG A 120 9.37 8.95 23.49
CA ARG A 120 10.69 8.67 24.07
C ARG A 120 10.58 7.93 25.40
N GLN A 121 9.72 8.40 26.31
CA GLN A 121 9.44 7.73 27.58
C GLN A 121 8.89 6.32 27.39
N LYS A 122 7.99 6.14 26.42
CA LYS A 122 7.43 4.81 26.10
C LYS A 122 8.50 3.86 25.56
N GLU A 123 9.38 4.35 24.69
CA GLU A 123 10.50 3.57 24.14
C GLU A 123 11.53 3.22 25.22
N GLU A 124 11.91 4.18 26.07
CA GLU A 124 12.81 3.96 27.20
C GLU A 124 12.22 2.91 28.16
N ARG A 125 10.92 3.00 28.48
CA ARG A 125 10.24 2.01 29.33
C ARG A 125 10.23 0.62 28.70
N LEU A 126 9.87 0.50 27.42
CA LEU A 126 9.88 -0.78 26.71
C LEU A 126 11.29 -1.36 26.58
N ALA A 127 12.30 -0.52 26.39
CA ALA A 127 13.70 -0.94 26.38
C ALA A 127 14.15 -1.44 27.75
N GLY A 128 13.77 -0.75 28.83
CA GLY A 128 14.00 -1.18 30.21
C GLY A 128 13.33 -2.52 30.53
N GLU A 129 12.05 -2.68 30.19
CA GLU A 129 11.31 -3.94 30.36
C GLU A 129 11.98 -5.09 29.59
N LYS A 130 12.39 -4.87 28.33
CA LYS A 130 13.13 -5.87 27.53
C LYS A 130 14.50 -6.20 28.10
N ALA A 131 15.22 -5.21 28.61
CA ALA A 131 16.52 -5.43 29.25
C ALA A 131 16.36 -6.30 30.50
N GLN A 132 15.36 -5.99 31.34
CA GLN A 132 15.03 -6.78 32.53
C GLN A 132 14.66 -8.22 32.16
N GLN A 133 13.77 -8.41 31.18
CA GLN A 133 13.40 -9.75 30.70
C GLN A 133 14.61 -10.55 30.20
N ARG A 134 15.58 -9.90 29.54
CA ARG A 134 16.82 -10.56 29.10
C ARG A 134 17.68 -10.99 30.29
N MET A 135 17.79 -10.16 31.32
CA MET A 135 18.52 -10.51 32.55
C MET A 135 17.85 -11.67 33.27
N ASP A 136 16.53 -11.63 33.44
CA ASP A 136 15.76 -12.68 34.09
C ASP A 136 15.85 -14.00 33.31
N ALA A 137 15.73 -13.96 31.98
CA ALA A 137 15.90 -15.13 31.13
C ALA A 137 17.32 -15.70 31.19
N ALA A 138 18.35 -14.84 31.26
CA ALA A 138 19.73 -15.27 31.43
C ALA A 138 19.96 -15.93 32.80
N ALA A 139 19.41 -15.35 33.88
CA ALA A 139 19.46 -15.93 35.22
C ALA A 139 18.76 -17.30 35.26
N HIS A 140 17.58 -17.41 34.66
CA HIS A 140 16.84 -18.67 34.58
C HIS A 140 17.62 -19.75 33.80
N ARG A 141 18.27 -19.39 32.68
CA ARG A 141 19.13 -20.31 31.93
C ARG A 141 20.33 -20.79 32.74
N ARG A 142 20.96 -19.91 33.55
CA ARG A 142 22.05 -20.29 34.45
C ARG A 142 21.58 -21.30 35.49
N LEU A 143 20.46 -21.01 36.16
CA LEU A 143 19.87 -21.92 37.15
C LEU A 143 19.50 -23.29 36.54
N GLN A 144 18.92 -23.29 35.33
CA GLN A 144 18.62 -24.54 34.62
C GLN A 144 19.88 -25.35 34.30
N LYS A 145 20.97 -24.68 33.88
CA LYS A 145 22.24 -25.33 33.58
C LYS A 145 22.87 -25.93 34.84
N GLU A 146 22.88 -25.19 35.95
CA GLU A 146 23.37 -25.67 37.25
C GLU A 146 22.56 -26.87 37.74
N ASN A 147 21.22 -26.81 37.65
CA ASN A 147 20.35 -27.93 37.99
C ASN A 147 20.58 -29.16 37.10
N TRP A 148 20.81 -28.96 35.80
CA TRP A 148 21.13 -30.05 34.88
C TRP A 148 22.47 -30.69 35.21
N GLN A 149 23.50 -29.87 35.50
CA GLN A 149 24.81 -30.35 35.93
C GLN A 149 24.72 -31.14 37.25
N ALA A 150 23.99 -30.64 38.24
CA ALA A 150 23.77 -31.35 39.51
C ALA A 150 23.05 -32.70 39.30
N LYS A 151 22.03 -32.74 38.42
CA LYS A 151 21.34 -33.98 38.05
C LYS A 151 22.24 -34.97 37.32
N ASN A 152 23.15 -34.51 36.46
CA ASN A 152 24.09 -35.40 35.80
C ASN A 152 25.17 -35.91 36.75
N ALA A 153 25.73 -35.06 37.62
CA ALA A 153 26.70 -35.48 38.62
C ALA A 153 26.13 -36.56 39.56
N THR A 154 24.87 -36.41 39.98
CA THR A 154 24.17 -37.44 40.77
C THR A 154 23.92 -38.73 39.99
N ARG A 155 23.56 -38.66 38.70
CA ARG A 155 23.45 -39.85 37.83
C ARG A 155 24.77 -40.57 37.68
N GLU A 156 25.86 -39.85 37.38
CA GLU A 156 27.21 -40.40 37.25
C GLU A 156 27.66 -41.07 38.55
N ALA A 157 27.38 -40.46 39.71
CA ALA A 157 27.68 -41.07 41.01
C ALA A 157 26.88 -42.38 41.25
N ILE A 158 25.61 -42.43 40.86
CA ILE A 158 24.77 -43.63 40.95
C ILE A 158 25.30 -44.72 40.00
N GLU A 159 25.67 -44.37 38.78
CA GLU A 159 26.24 -45.30 37.80
C GLU A 159 27.59 -45.86 38.27
N ALA A 160 28.48 -45.01 38.79
CA ALA A 160 29.75 -45.43 39.38
C ALA A 160 29.55 -46.39 40.58
N TYR A 161 28.58 -46.11 41.44
CA TYR A 161 28.24 -47.03 42.54
C TYR A 161 27.71 -48.37 42.02
N ARG A 162 26.84 -48.36 40.99
CA ARG A 162 26.32 -49.58 40.37
C ARG A 162 27.41 -50.42 39.72
N THR A 163 28.33 -49.80 38.98
CA THR A 163 29.45 -50.51 38.35
C THR A 163 30.40 -51.08 39.39
N GLN A 164 30.70 -50.33 40.45
CA GLN A 164 31.51 -50.83 41.57
C GLN A 164 30.85 -52.01 42.27
N LYS A 165 29.54 -51.93 42.54
CA LYS A 165 28.78 -53.02 43.16
C LYS A 165 28.73 -54.26 42.27
N MET A 166 28.47 -54.10 40.97
CA MET A 166 28.52 -55.19 39.99
C MET A 166 29.92 -55.81 39.90
N ALA A 167 30.98 -54.99 39.92
CA ALA A 167 32.34 -55.49 39.93
C ALA A 167 32.64 -56.30 41.21
N GLN A 168 32.22 -55.81 42.39
CA GLN A 168 32.34 -56.54 43.66
C GLN A 168 31.57 -57.86 43.64
N GLU A 169 30.31 -57.84 43.19
CA GLU A 169 29.48 -59.05 43.06
C GLU A 169 30.09 -60.04 42.07
N SER A 170 30.64 -59.57 40.95
CA SER A 170 31.33 -60.43 39.97
C SER A 170 32.60 -61.04 40.56
N ALA A 171 33.39 -60.27 41.30
CA ALA A 171 34.62 -60.75 41.95
C ALA A 171 34.30 -61.79 43.04
N LEU A 172 33.25 -61.57 43.83
CA LEU A 172 32.74 -62.55 44.80
C LEU A 172 32.21 -63.80 44.10
N SER A 173 31.46 -63.63 43.02
CA SER A 173 30.92 -64.75 42.24
C SER A 173 32.03 -65.58 41.59
N ASP A 174 33.07 -64.94 41.05
CA ASP A 174 34.23 -65.63 40.47
C ASP A 174 35.09 -66.30 41.56
N ALA A 175 35.24 -65.70 42.75
CA ALA A 175 35.93 -66.33 43.88
C ALA A 175 35.18 -67.56 44.42
N LEU A 176 33.84 -67.53 44.39
CA LEU A 176 32.98 -68.65 44.77
C LEU A 176 32.72 -69.62 43.60
N ARG A 177 33.22 -69.33 42.40
CA ARG A 177 32.97 -70.15 41.21
C ARG A 177 33.77 -71.44 41.34
N PRO A 178 33.12 -72.61 41.48
CA PRO A 178 33.84 -73.87 41.50
C PRO A 178 34.57 -74.03 40.16
N ALA A 179 35.83 -74.49 40.22
CA ALA A 179 36.64 -74.74 39.03
C ALA A 179 35.83 -75.57 38.03
N ALA A 180 35.53 -74.97 36.87
CA ALA A 180 34.66 -75.61 35.90
C ALA A 180 35.26 -76.98 35.51
N PRO A 181 34.45 -78.05 35.49
CA PRO A 181 34.94 -79.37 35.09
C PRO A 181 35.55 -79.26 33.70
N ARG A 182 36.77 -79.80 33.54
CA ARG A 182 37.52 -79.75 32.28
C ARG A 182 36.75 -80.54 31.21
N VAL A 183 35.88 -79.86 30.49
CA VAL A 183 35.19 -80.42 29.32
C VAL A 183 36.24 -80.75 28.26
N PRO A 184 36.31 -81.99 27.76
CA PRO A 184 37.25 -82.41 26.72
C PRO A 184 37.19 -81.49 25.50
N GLU A 185 38.34 -81.25 24.87
CA GLU A 185 38.48 -80.30 23.76
C GLU A 185 37.58 -80.66 22.57
N GLN A 186 37.37 -81.95 22.33
CA GLN A 186 36.47 -82.45 21.30
C GLN A 186 35.01 -82.02 21.54
N THR A 187 34.55 -82.08 22.78
CA THR A 187 33.21 -81.64 23.18
C THR A 187 33.08 -80.12 23.06
N ARG A 188 34.14 -79.36 23.39
CA ARG A 188 34.18 -77.90 23.18
C ARG A 188 34.05 -77.54 21.70
N ARG A 189 34.81 -78.20 20.83
CA ARG A 189 34.73 -77.98 19.37
C ARG A 189 33.34 -78.32 18.83
N ARG A 190 32.73 -79.43 19.27
CA ARG A 190 31.37 -79.82 18.87
C ARG A 190 30.31 -78.81 19.33
N ILE A 191 30.41 -78.31 20.56
CA ILE A 191 29.51 -77.27 21.07
C ILE A 191 29.72 -75.96 20.29
N ALA A 192 30.97 -75.54 20.05
CA ALA A 192 31.29 -74.34 19.28
C ALA A 192 30.78 -74.40 17.84
N GLN A 193 30.94 -75.55 17.17
CA GLN A 193 30.38 -75.79 15.84
C GLN A 193 28.85 -75.74 15.85
N ARG A 194 28.21 -76.36 16.85
CA ARG A 194 26.76 -76.31 17.01
C ARG A 194 26.28 -74.88 17.25
N SER A 195 26.94 -74.11 18.12
CA SER A 195 26.56 -72.71 18.37
C SER A 195 26.81 -71.81 17.17
N ALA A 196 27.90 -72.00 16.43
CA ALA A 196 28.15 -71.31 15.16
C ALA A 196 27.04 -71.62 14.14
N SER A 197 26.67 -72.90 14.00
CA SER A 197 25.59 -73.30 13.08
C SER A 197 24.22 -72.70 13.46
N LEU A 198 23.94 -72.56 14.75
CA LEU A 198 22.71 -71.93 15.25
C LEU A 198 22.75 -70.41 15.04
N ALA A 199 23.91 -69.77 15.24
CA ALA A 199 24.09 -68.34 15.00
C ALA A 199 23.93 -68.01 13.51
N ASP A 200 24.54 -68.80 12.64
CA ASP A 200 24.40 -68.67 11.18
C ASP A 200 22.95 -68.86 10.74
N ARG A 201 22.26 -69.87 11.30
CA ARG A 201 20.84 -70.08 11.03
C ARG A 201 20.00 -68.88 11.47
N ALA A 202 20.24 -68.36 12.68
CA ALA A 202 19.53 -67.19 13.20
C ALA A 202 19.83 -65.90 12.41
N ALA A 203 21.05 -65.76 11.88
CA ALA A 203 21.42 -64.65 11.00
C ALA A 203 20.69 -64.74 9.65
N ARG A 204 20.63 -65.94 9.05
CA ARG A 204 19.86 -66.19 7.82
C ARG A 204 18.37 -65.94 8.00
N GLU A 205 17.80 -66.38 9.12
CA GLU A 205 16.38 -66.12 9.45
C GLU A 205 16.11 -64.62 9.64
N ARG A 206 17.03 -63.86 10.27
CA ARG A 206 16.92 -62.40 10.39
C ARG A 206 17.02 -61.70 9.04
N ALA A 207 17.95 -62.10 8.19
CA ALA A 207 18.07 -61.56 6.84
C ALA A 207 16.80 -61.83 6.01
N ALA A 208 16.29 -63.07 6.02
CA ALA A 208 15.07 -63.43 5.33
C ALA A 208 13.83 -62.65 5.84
N ARG A 209 13.76 -62.34 7.14
CA ARG A 209 12.71 -61.48 7.70
C ARG A 209 12.84 -60.03 7.22
N ALA A 210 14.05 -59.47 7.23
CA ALA A 210 14.31 -58.12 6.72
C ALA A 210 13.98 -58.00 5.22
N ASP A 211 14.34 -59.00 4.42
CA ASP A 211 14.01 -59.05 2.99
C ASP A 211 12.49 -59.16 2.76
N ALA A 212 11.79 -59.95 3.57
CA ALA A 212 10.33 -60.07 3.52
C ALA A 212 9.61 -58.77 3.96
N GLU A 213 10.13 -58.07 4.97
CA GLU A 213 9.63 -56.76 5.39
C GLU A 213 9.86 -55.69 4.31
N HIS A 214 11.03 -55.70 3.68
CA HIS A 214 11.35 -54.80 2.57
C HIS A 214 10.47 -55.08 1.33
N ALA A 215 10.24 -56.35 0.99
CA ALA A 215 9.35 -56.75 -0.10
C ALA A 215 7.87 -56.37 0.17
N ARG A 216 7.42 -56.42 1.43
CA ARG A 216 6.10 -55.93 1.84
C ARG A 216 6.02 -54.40 1.77
N ALA A 217 7.08 -53.68 2.14
CA ALA A 217 7.12 -52.23 2.06
C ALA A 217 7.12 -51.69 0.60
N LEU A 218 7.66 -52.46 -0.35
CA LEU A 218 7.68 -52.12 -1.78
C LEU A 218 6.41 -52.53 -2.55
N ASN A 219 5.51 -53.30 -1.93
CA ASN A 219 4.18 -53.62 -2.46
C ASN A 219 3.05 -53.09 -1.55
N PRO A 220 2.94 -51.76 -1.34
CA PRO A 220 1.79 -51.20 -0.65
C PRO A 220 0.60 -51.19 -1.63
N LEU A 221 -0.18 -52.27 -1.63
CA LEU A 221 -1.58 -52.36 -2.07
C LEU A 221 -1.96 -51.65 -3.38
N LYS A 222 -2.18 -52.45 -4.43
CA LYS A 222 -3.34 -52.23 -5.32
C LYS A 222 -4.60 -52.73 -4.61
#